data_AF-A0A2Z6LQE2-F1
#
_entry.id   AF-A0A2Z6LQE2-F1
#
_cell.length_a   1.000
_cell.length_b   1.000
_cell.length_c   1.000
_cell.angle_alpha   90.00
_cell.angle_beta   90.00
_cell.angle_gamma   90.00
#
_symmetry.space_group_name_H-M   'P 1'
#
loop_
_entity.id
_entity.type
_entity.pdbx_description
1 polymer ?
#
loop_
_entity_poly.entity_id
_entity_poly.type
_entity_poly.pdbx_seq_one_letter_code
_entity_poly.pdbx_strand_id
1 'polypeptide(L)'
;MASSHFLCSNHTILTSQNPFKTIHLPQFRPNGSSNFHSKLHFQRPHFLKVRAMVSDSSRKQLEIVYDPDERINKLADKIDKDAPLSRLTLFSPCKINVFLRITNKREDGYHDLASLFHGLMYPEFVILMDYFYVDNSTATAERKQSLVHCTLLAIHVKSCTDCGHELRLGDIIKFSLSPSNTKDALSTNVSGVPLDDRNLIIKALNLYRKKTGTENFFWIHLDKRVPTGAGLGGGSSNAATALWAANQFNGCPATEKELQEWSSEIGSDVPFFFSQGAAYCTGRGEIVQDIPPLESLSIPMVLIKPPQACSTAEVYKRLRLDQTSSIDPSILLERISTNGISQDVCINDLEPPAFEVLPSLKRLKQRISAAGRGQYDAVFMSGSGSTIVGIGSPDPPQFVYDEDEYRDVFLSDAYFLTREANEWYKEPASSPSSQSLVSESV
;
A
#
# COMPACT_ATOMS: atom_id res chain seq x y z
N MET A 1 -71.61 19.84 -17.66
CA MET A 1 -71.40 18.98 -16.46
C MET A 1 -70.39 19.72 -15.57
N ALA A 2 -70.51 19.62 -14.24
CA ALA A 2 -69.86 20.53 -13.28
C ALA A 2 -68.31 20.39 -13.28
N SER A 3 -67.42 21.38 -13.05
CA SER A 3 -67.39 22.61 -12.20
C SER A 3 -67.41 22.31 -10.70
N SER A 4 -66.47 22.74 -9.84
CA SER A 4 -65.89 24.09 -9.62
C SER A 4 -64.35 24.03 -9.41
N HIS A 5 -63.52 25.09 -9.55
CA HIS A 5 -63.51 26.44 -8.91
C HIS A 5 -63.48 26.36 -7.36
N PHE A 6 -62.75 27.18 -6.58
CA PHE A 6 -61.86 28.35 -6.79
C PHE A 6 -60.83 28.40 -5.61
N LEU A 7 -59.82 29.29 -5.45
CA LEU A 7 -59.37 30.52 -6.14
C LEU A 7 -57.82 30.68 -6.00
N CYS A 8 -57.29 31.90 -6.12
CA CYS A 8 -55.91 32.37 -5.95
C CYS A 8 -55.91 33.67 -5.09
N SER A 9 -54.79 34.09 -4.49
CA SER A 9 -54.54 35.50 -4.09
C SER A 9 -53.05 35.82 -3.91
N ASN A 10 -52.68 37.08 -4.13
CA ASN A 10 -51.32 37.65 -4.16
C ASN A 10 -51.16 38.82 -3.17
N HIS A 11 -49.96 39.44 -3.16
CA HIS A 11 -49.62 40.82 -2.74
C HIS A 11 -49.23 41.09 -1.26
N THR A 12 -48.47 42.15 -0.92
CA THR A 12 -47.36 42.90 -1.60
C THR A 12 -46.62 43.80 -0.58
N ILE A 13 -45.33 43.99 -0.80
CA ILE A 13 -44.35 44.94 -0.21
C ILE A 13 -44.88 46.36 0.15
N LEU A 14 -44.45 46.98 1.27
CA LEU A 14 -43.76 48.31 1.37
C LEU A 14 -43.82 49.03 2.76
N THR A 15 -42.71 49.72 3.12
CA THR A 15 -42.62 50.94 4.01
C THR A 15 -42.95 50.84 5.52
N SER A 16 -42.50 51.71 6.46
CA SER A 16 -41.61 52.91 6.42
C SER A 16 -41.03 53.33 7.80
N GLN A 17 -39.77 53.83 7.81
CA GLN A 17 -39.13 54.90 8.64
C GLN A 17 -39.18 54.94 10.21
N ASN A 18 -37.97 54.87 10.80
CA ASN A 18 -37.32 55.70 11.85
C ASN A 18 -38.01 57.04 12.29
N PRO A 19 -37.75 57.63 13.51
CA PRO A 19 -36.42 58.24 13.78
C PRO A 19 -35.93 58.61 15.23
N PHE A 20 -34.60 58.87 15.33
CA PHE A 20 -33.84 59.73 16.30
C PHE A 20 -33.81 59.35 17.81
N LYS A 21 -32.77 59.70 18.61
CA LYS A 21 -31.71 60.73 18.47
C LYS A 21 -30.35 60.32 19.09
N THR A 22 -29.28 60.81 18.46
CA THR A 22 -27.81 60.86 18.77
C THR A 22 -27.37 60.98 20.23
N ILE A 23 -26.14 60.54 20.61
CA ILE A 23 -24.82 61.24 20.53
C ILE A 23 -23.72 60.20 20.96
N HIS A 24 -22.42 60.13 20.54
CA HIS A 24 -21.51 60.93 19.67
C HIS A 24 -20.48 60.04 18.89
N LEU A 25 -19.34 60.62 18.45
CA LEU A 25 -18.11 60.07 17.81
C LEU A 25 -16.97 61.11 18.04
N PRO A 26 -15.67 60.96 17.64
CA PRO A 26 -15.02 60.01 16.71
C PRO A 26 -13.82 59.25 17.36
N GLN A 27 -12.97 58.44 16.71
CA GLN A 27 -12.51 58.25 15.31
C GLN A 27 -12.31 56.73 15.03
N PHE A 28 -11.85 56.19 13.88
CA PHE A 28 -11.44 56.71 12.55
C PHE A 28 -11.69 55.62 11.46
N ARG A 29 -11.20 55.83 10.22
CA ARG A 29 -11.23 54.92 9.04
C ARG A 29 -10.18 55.40 8.03
N PRO A 30 -9.59 54.54 7.16
CA PRO A 30 -10.19 54.25 5.83
C PRO A 30 -9.97 52.80 5.33
N ASN A 31 -11.01 52.10 4.85
CA ASN A 31 -11.42 51.90 3.43
C ASN A 31 -10.78 50.68 2.74
N GLY A 32 -11.58 49.98 1.91
CA GLY A 32 -11.14 48.87 1.05
C GLY A 32 -12.15 47.73 0.99
N SER A 33 -12.79 47.50 -0.15
CA SER A 33 -13.83 46.48 -0.34
C SER A 33 -13.48 45.51 -1.48
N SER A 34 -13.64 44.20 -1.25
CA SER A 34 -13.73 43.23 -2.34
C SER A 34 -14.56 42.00 -1.93
N ASN A 35 -15.40 41.50 -2.83
CA ASN A 35 -16.15 40.26 -2.65
C ASN A 35 -15.25 39.07 -3.00
N PHE A 36 -15.17 38.06 -2.13
CA PHE A 36 -14.50 36.80 -2.45
C PHE A 36 -15.48 35.72 -2.93
N HIS A 37 -15.59 35.57 -4.25
CA HIS A 37 -15.97 34.29 -4.85
C HIS A 37 -14.72 33.38 -4.90
N SER A 38 -14.59 32.44 -3.97
CA SER A 38 -13.54 31.43 -3.99
C SER A 38 -14.03 30.14 -4.67
N LYS A 39 -13.72 29.98 -5.96
CA LYS A 39 -13.68 28.64 -6.58
C LYS A 39 -12.47 27.91 -5.98
N LEU A 40 -12.71 26.91 -5.12
CA LEU A 40 -11.65 26.06 -4.59
C LEU A 40 -11.12 25.10 -5.68
N HIS A 41 -10.17 25.58 -6.47
CA HIS A 41 -9.26 24.69 -7.20
C HIS A 41 -8.36 23.99 -6.20
N PHE A 42 -8.48 22.67 -6.08
CA PHE A 42 -7.50 21.85 -5.38
C PHE A 42 -6.13 22.00 -6.06
N GLN A 43 -5.15 22.52 -5.33
CA GLN A 43 -3.76 22.54 -5.77
C GLN A 43 -3.07 21.20 -5.46
N ARG A 44 -2.04 20.88 -6.24
CA ARG A 44 -1.21 19.68 -6.05
C ARG A 44 -0.32 19.82 -4.80
N PRO A 45 0.13 18.72 -4.16
CA PRO A 45 1.14 18.76 -3.11
C PRO A 45 2.39 19.52 -3.56
N HIS A 46 2.91 20.38 -2.68
CA HIS A 46 3.96 21.35 -2.99
C HIS A 46 5.37 20.79 -2.72
N PHE A 47 5.79 19.80 -3.52
CA PHE A 47 7.17 19.32 -3.50
C PHE A 47 8.14 20.42 -3.98
N LEU A 48 9.07 20.85 -3.14
CA LEU A 48 10.14 21.76 -3.55
C LEU A 48 11.30 20.92 -4.13
N LYS A 49 11.40 20.83 -5.45
CA LYS A 49 12.51 20.16 -6.15
C LYS A 49 13.64 21.16 -6.40
N VAL A 50 14.72 21.06 -5.63
CA VAL A 50 15.94 21.88 -5.80
C VAL A 50 16.96 21.09 -6.61
N ARG A 51 17.39 21.64 -7.76
CA ARG A 51 18.40 21.04 -8.63
C ARG A 51 19.72 21.80 -8.51
N ALA A 52 20.76 21.11 -8.06
CA ALA A 52 22.13 21.63 -8.04
C ALA A 52 22.95 20.99 -9.16
N MET A 53 23.72 21.80 -9.89
CA MET A 53 24.76 21.32 -10.80
C MET A 53 26.13 21.59 -10.18
N VAL A 54 26.87 20.53 -9.88
CA VAL A 54 28.27 20.62 -9.44
C VAL A 54 29.15 20.76 -10.68
N SER A 55 29.92 21.84 -10.77
CA SER A 55 30.76 22.14 -11.92
C SER A 55 32.16 21.51 -11.81
N ASP A 56 32.22 20.19 -11.95
CA ASP A 56 33.43 19.49 -12.38
C ASP A 56 33.03 18.43 -13.44
N SER A 57 34.04 17.90 -14.12
CA SER A 57 34.05 17.04 -15.31
C SER A 57 33.23 15.73 -15.26
N SER A 58 32.57 15.40 -14.15
CA SER A 58 31.53 14.36 -14.10
C SER A 58 30.15 14.96 -13.83
N ARG A 59 29.23 14.86 -14.81
CA ARG A 59 27.86 15.37 -14.72
C ARG A 59 27.00 14.52 -13.77
N LYS A 60 27.21 14.63 -12.46
CA LYS A 60 26.26 14.16 -11.45
C LYS A 60 25.26 15.26 -11.14
N GLN A 61 23.98 14.99 -11.40
CA GLN A 61 22.89 15.89 -11.08
C GLN A 61 22.32 15.50 -9.71
N LEU A 62 22.32 16.41 -8.74
CA LEU A 62 21.64 16.21 -7.46
C LEU A 62 20.26 16.85 -7.53
N GLU A 63 19.21 16.05 -7.37
CA GLU A 63 17.85 16.54 -7.14
C GLU A 63 17.47 16.29 -5.68
N ILE A 64 17.31 17.39 -4.93
CA ILE A 64 16.84 17.34 -3.55
C ILE A 64 15.33 17.58 -3.59
N VAL A 65 14.55 16.55 -3.26
CA VAL A 65 13.09 16.65 -3.08
C VAL A 65 12.81 17.02 -1.64
N TYR A 66 12.17 18.17 -1.43
CA TYR A 66 11.71 18.61 -0.11
C TYR A 66 10.19 18.49 -0.02
N ASP A 67 9.72 17.61 0.87
CA ASP A 67 8.31 17.50 1.26
C ASP A 67 8.04 18.37 2.51
N PRO A 68 7.27 19.48 2.38
CA PRO A 68 6.94 20.31 3.53
C PRO A 68 5.93 19.64 4.48
N ASP A 69 5.01 18.81 3.97
CA ASP A 69 3.98 18.15 4.76
C ASP A 69 4.59 17.07 5.64
N GLU A 70 5.52 16.27 5.10
CA GLU A 70 6.26 15.27 5.87
C GLU A 70 7.03 15.91 7.03
N ARG A 71 7.69 17.05 6.79
CA ARG A 71 8.40 17.80 7.83
C ARG A 71 7.46 18.43 8.86
N ILE A 72 6.27 18.88 8.46
CA ILE A 72 5.24 19.40 9.37
C ILE A 72 4.71 18.28 10.27
N ASN A 73 4.44 17.09 9.74
CA ASN A 73 4.04 15.94 10.54
C ASN A 73 5.15 15.57 11.54
N LYS A 74 6.40 15.35 11.07
CA LYS A 74 7.58 15.07 11.92
C LYS A 74 7.91 16.17 12.96
N LEU A 75 7.34 17.37 12.82
CA LEU A 75 7.45 18.46 13.80
C LEU A 75 6.30 18.42 14.83
N ALA A 76 5.07 18.13 14.39
CA ALA A 76 3.94 17.89 15.30
C ALA A 76 4.23 16.69 16.21
N ASP A 77 4.70 15.57 15.65
CA ASP A 77 5.08 14.34 16.36
C ASP A 77 6.19 14.58 17.41
N LYS A 78 6.95 15.68 17.29
CA LYS A 78 7.99 16.09 18.25
C LYS A 78 7.50 17.02 19.36
N ILE A 79 6.33 17.64 19.19
CA ILE A 79 5.73 18.58 20.14
C ILE A 79 4.79 17.82 21.11
N ASP A 80 4.08 16.80 20.63
CA ASP A 80 3.01 16.08 21.34
C ASP A 80 3.50 14.97 22.33
N LYS A 81 4.73 15.06 22.87
CA LYS A 81 5.32 13.96 23.68
C LYS A 81 4.55 13.56 24.95
N ASP A 82 3.84 14.49 25.55
CA ASP A 82 3.02 14.29 26.77
C ASP A 82 1.51 14.45 26.48
N ALA A 83 1.12 14.51 25.21
CA ALA A 83 -0.27 14.70 24.78
C ALA A 83 -0.98 13.36 24.53
N PRO A 84 -2.32 13.29 24.67
CA PRO A 84 -3.08 12.13 24.22
C PRO A 84 -2.94 11.99 22.69
N LEU A 85 -2.64 10.77 22.23
CA LEU A 85 -2.35 10.42 20.84
C LEU A 85 -3.35 11.07 19.87
N SER A 86 -2.95 12.16 19.22
CA SER A 86 -3.84 13.04 18.45
C SER A 86 -4.02 12.56 17.00
N ARG A 87 -2.98 11.92 16.45
CA ARG A 87 -2.90 11.45 15.07
C ARG A 87 -1.98 10.24 14.92
N LEU A 88 -2.23 9.41 13.91
CA LEU A 88 -1.33 8.37 13.44
C LEU A 88 -1.20 8.42 11.92
N THR A 89 -0.05 8.00 11.40
CA THR A 89 0.14 7.63 10.00
C THR A 89 0.77 6.24 9.98
N LEU A 90 0.08 5.26 9.39
CA LEU A 90 0.49 3.85 9.37
C LEU A 90 0.65 3.34 7.94
N PHE A 91 1.67 2.51 7.74
CA PHE A 91 1.83 1.72 6.52
C PHE A 91 0.93 0.49 6.55
N SER A 92 0.35 0.13 5.41
CA SER A 92 -0.60 -0.97 5.25
C SER A 92 -0.11 -1.83 4.09
N PRO A 93 0.66 -2.91 4.36
CA PRO A 93 1.33 -3.68 3.32
C PRO A 93 0.36 -4.46 2.43
N CYS A 94 0.88 -5.13 1.41
CA CYS A 94 0.12 -6.14 0.66
C CYS A 94 0.70 -7.54 0.90
N LYS A 95 0.11 -8.57 0.29
CA LYS A 95 0.60 -9.95 0.38
C LYS A 95 0.60 -10.67 -0.96
N ILE A 96 1.32 -11.78 -1.04
CA ILE A 96 1.13 -12.81 -2.06
C ILE A 96 0.83 -14.17 -1.42
N ASN A 97 0.26 -15.07 -2.22
CA ASN A 97 0.12 -16.48 -1.90
C ASN A 97 1.20 -17.24 -2.71
N VAL A 98 2.28 -17.69 -2.06
CA VAL A 98 3.39 -18.41 -2.72
C VAL A 98 2.88 -19.73 -3.30
N PHE A 99 2.03 -20.42 -2.54
CA PHE A 99 1.07 -21.38 -3.06
C PHE A 99 -0.32 -21.12 -2.47
N LEU A 100 -1.37 -21.51 -3.17
CA LEU A 100 -2.77 -21.47 -2.72
C LEU A 100 -3.46 -22.75 -3.19
N ARG A 101 -3.86 -23.57 -2.23
CA ARG A 101 -4.49 -24.87 -2.48
C ARG A 101 -5.88 -24.90 -1.90
N ILE A 102 -6.86 -25.40 -2.65
CA ILE A 102 -8.21 -25.59 -2.14
C ILE A 102 -8.39 -27.06 -1.77
N THR A 103 -8.71 -27.33 -0.51
CA THR A 103 -8.71 -28.67 0.06
C THR A 103 -10.11 -29.26 0.17
N ASN A 104 -11.14 -28.43 0.35
CA ASN A 104 -12.53 -28.86 0.48
C ASN A 104 -13.54 -27.73 0.14
N LYS A 105 -14.80 -28.09 -0.08
CA LYS A 105 -15.93 -27.14 -0.14
C LYS A 105 -16.80 -27.29 1.10
N ARG A 106 -17.16 -26.17 1.71
CA ARG A 106 -17.88 -26.11 2.99
C ARG A 106 -19.39 -25.99 2.79
N GLU A 107 -20.16 -26.42 3.79
CA GLU A 107 -21.63 -26.28 3.80
C GLU A 107 -22.08 -24.81 3.83
N ASP A 108 -21.27 -23.93 4.42
CA ASP A 108 -21.48 -22.47 4.46
C ASP A 108 -21.24 -21.76 3.10
N GLY A 109 -20.88 -22.51 2.06
CA GLY A 109 -20.63 -22.00 0.70
C GLY A 109 -19.22 -21.45 0.47
N TYR A 110 -18.38 -21.35 1.51
CA TYR A 110 -16.96 -21.09 1.36
C TYR A 110 -16.21 -22.39 0.97
N HIS A 111 -14.89 -22.28 0.88
CA HIS A 111 -13.98 -23.41 0.66
C HIS A 111 -12.94 -23.42 1.77
N ASP A 112 -12.49 -24.62 2.15
CA ASP A 112 -11.30 -24.78 2.97
C ASP A 112 -10.08 -24.72 2.04
N LEU A 113 -9.02 -24.04 2.49
CA LEU A 113 -7.78 -23.84 1.76
C LEU A 113 -6.57 -24.12 2.65
N ALA A 114 -5.42 -24.23 1.99
CA ALA A 114 -4.10 -24.26 2.60
C ALA A 114 -3.15 -23.43 1.73
N SER A 115 -2.45 -22.46 2.32
CA SER A 115 -1.68 -21.49 1.54
C SER A 115 -0.53 -20.90 2.36
N LEU A 116 0.66 -20.81 1.77
CA LEU A 116 1.70 -19.94 2.29
C LEU A 116 1.42 -18.50 1.85
N PHE A 117 1.01 -17.66 2.80
CA PHE A 117 0.91 -16.21 2.64
C PHE A 117 2.25 -15.57 3.02
N HIS A 118 2.69 -14.58 2.24
CA HIS A 118 3.81 -13.72 2.61
C HIS A 118 3.48 -12.25 2.39
N GLY A 119 3.79 -11.40 3.37
CA GLY A 119 3.70 -9.95 3.27
C GLY A 119 4.75 -9.40 2.31
N LEU A 120 4.45 -8.29 1.65
CA LEU A 120 5.35 -7.63 0.71
C LEU A 120 5.56 -6.15 1.04
N MET A 121 6.75 -5.68 0.69
CA MET A 121 7.19 -4.28 0.71
C MET A 121 7.89 -3.90 -0.59
N TYR A 122 8.07 -2.60 -0.79
CA TYR A 122 8.96 -2.02 -1.81
C TYR A 122 10.35 -1.76 -1.21
N PRO A 123 11.45 -1.90 -1.97
CA PRO A 123 12.79 -1.62 -1.47
C PRO A 123 13.08 -0.12 -1.55
N GLU A 124 13.30 0.56 -0.42
CA GLU A 124 14.04 1.83 -0.50
C GLU A 124 15.51 1.54 -0.83
N PHE A 125 16.08 2.35 -1.73
CA PHE A 125 17.37 2.09 -2.38
C PHE A 125 18.53 1.86 -1.40
N VAL A 126 18.85 0.60 -1.12
CA VAL A 126 20.10 0.23 -0.44
C VAL A 126 21.25 0.31 -1.44
N ILE A 127 21.88 1.48 -1.56
CA ILE A 127 23.15 1.61 -2.25
C ILE A 127 24.25 1.00 -1.36
N LEU A 128 24.50 -0.30 -1.53
CA LEU A 128 25.72 -0.94 -1.04
C LEU A 128 26.92 -0.36 -1.80
N MET A 129 27.50 0.71 -1.25
CA MET A 129 28.82 1.19 -1.68
C MET A 129 29.89 0.27 -1.10
N ASP A 130 30.22 -0.81 -1.81
CA ASP A 130 31.41 -1.62 -1.54
C ASP A 130 32.66 -0.76 -1.78
N TYR A 131 33.16 -0.15 -0.70
CA TYR A 131 34.40 0.61 -0.68
C TYR A 131 35.61 -0.33 -0.78
N PHE A 132 35.92 -0.78 -2.00
CA PHE A 132 37.18 -1.46 -2.31
C PHE A 132 38.37 -0.53 -2.01
N TYR A 133 38.99 -0.71 -0.84
CA TYR A 133 40.22 -0.02 -0.49
C TYR A 133 41.39 -0.57 -1.33
N VAL A 134 41.74 0.14 -2.40
CA VAL A 134 42.91 -0.18 -3.23
C VAL A 134 44.15 0.48 -2.62
N ASP A 135 45.03 -0.34 -2.05
CA ASP A 135 46.37 0.09 -1.64
C ASP A 135 47.15 0.62 -2.86
N ASN A 136 47.49 1.90 -2.82
CA ASN A 136 48.12 2.62 -3.94
C ASN A 136 49.66 2.46 -3.99
N SER A 137 50.27 1.70 -3.09
CA SER A 137 51.73 1.65 -2.90
C SER A 137 52.55 1.06 -4.07
N THR A 138 51.94 0.33 -5.01
CA THR A 138 52.69 -0.45 -6.04
C THR A 138 52.18 -0.35 -7.49
N ALA A 139 51.15 0.46 -7.79
CA ALA A 139 50.54 0.47 -9.13
C ALA A 139 51.25 1.41 -10.13
N THR A 140 51.90 0.82 -11.16
CA THR A 140 52.48 1.55 -12.31
C THR A 140 51.41 2.19 -13.21
N ALA A 141 51.81 3.21 -13.98
CA ALA A 141 50.90 4.11 -14.68
C ALA A 141 49.87 3.42 -15.59
N GLU A 142 50.29 2.45 -16.41
CA GLU A 142 49.41 1.74 -17.36
C GLU A 142 48.29 0.95 -16.66
N ARG A 143 48.55 0.40 -15.45
CA ARG A 143 47.52 -0.27 -14.66
C ARG A 143 46.45 0.67 -14.13
N LYS A 144 46.76 1.95 -13.91
CA LYS A 144 45.77 2.93 -13.41
C LYS A 144 44.65 3.17 -14.43
N GLN A 145 44.98 3.18 -15.72
CA GLN A 145 43.99 3.41 -16.79
C GLN A 145 43.06 2.20 -17.01
N SER A 146 43.52 0.98 -16.68
CA SER A 146 42.68 -0.23 -16.66
C SER A 146 41.79 -0.28 -15.40
N LEU A 147 42.32 0.06 -14.21
CA LEU A 147 41.51 0.09 -12.98
C LEU A 147 40.31 1.05 -13.08
N VAL A 148 40.52 2.27 -13.61
CA VAL A 148 39.43 3.24 -13.82
C VAL A 148 38.32 2.70 -14.73
N HIS A 149 38.67 1.83 -15.68
CA HIS A 149 37.68 1.17 -16.54
C HIS A 149 36.85 0.13 -15.78
N CYS A 150 37.45 -0.61 -14.84
CA CYS A 150 36.73 -1.56 -13.99
C CYS A 150 35.84 -0.86 -12.95
N THR A 151 36.26 0.27 -12.37
CA THR A 151 35.47 0.99 -11.34
C THR A 151 34.17 1.62 -11.89
N LEU A 152 34.04 1.73 -13.22
CA LEU A 152 32.81 2.22 -13.88
C LEU A 152 31.73 1.14 -14.07
N LEU A 153 32.03 -0.14 -13.82
CA LEU A 153 31.17 -1.27 -14.22
C LEU A 153 30.13 -1.73 -13.17
N ALA A 154 29.80 -0.89 -12.18
CA ALA A 154 28.89 -1.30 -11.08
C ALA A 154 27.92 -0.20 -10.59
N ILE A 155 27.67 0.87 -11.38
CA ILE A 155 26.69 1.91 -11.04
C ILE A 155 25.65 2.04 -12.16
N HIS A 156 24.91 0.95 -12.40
CA HIS A 156 23.67 1.00 -13.18
C HIS A 156 22.52 1.48 -12.28
N VAL A 157 22.55 2.77 -11.93
CA VAL A 157 21.39 3.42 -11.30
C VAL A 157 20.26 3.46 -12.34
N LYS A 158 19.35 2.49 -12.24
CA LYS A 158 18.05 2.51 -12.91
C LYS A 158 17.16 3.56 -12.25
N SER A 159 17.54 4.83 -12.37
CA SER A 159 16.59 5.93 -12.22
C SER A 159 15.67 5.90 -13.45
N CYS A 160 14.62 5.08 -13.39
CA CYS A 160 13.53 5.15 -14.35
C CYS A 160 12.71 6.42 -14.07
N THR A 161 13.29 7.59 -14.32
CA THR A 161 12.64 8.89 -14.17
C THR A 161 11.77 9.25 -15.37
N ASP A 162 11.93 8.54 -16.48
CA ASP A 162 11.07 8.64 -17.67
C ASP A 162 9.78 7.81 -17.51
N CYS A 163 9.76 6.80 -16.62
CA CYS A 163 8.52 6.21 -16.12
C CYS A 163 8.15 6.88 -14.78
N GLY A 164 7.11 7.71 -14.75
CA GLY A 164 6.72 8.51 -13.58
C GLY A 164 6.11 7.73 -12.39
N HIS A 165 6.65 6.55 -12.07
CA HIS A 165 6.07 5.53 -11.20
C HIS A 165 6.98 5.23 -10.00
N GLU A 166 7.10 6.20 -9.08
CA GLU A 166 7.70 6.03 -7.75
C GLU A 166 6.75 5.23 -6.83
N LEU A 167 6.43 4.00 -7.24
CA LEU A 167 5.33 3.20 -6.69
C LEU A 167 5.75 2.37 -5.46
N ARG A 168 5.91 3.05 -4.32
CA ARG A 168 6.00 2.38 -3.01
C ARG A 168 4.81 1.44 -2.79
N LEU A 169 5.08 0.14 -2.81
CA LEU A 169 4.11 -0.95 -2.64
C LEU A 169 3.58 -1.04 -1.20
N GLY A 170 2.35 -0.57 -1.02
CA GLY A 170 1.62 -0.57 0.26
C GLY A 170 0.81 0.72 0.38
N ASP A 171 -0.34 0.67 1.04
CA ASP A 171 -1.16 1.86 1.25
C ASP A 171 -0.68 2.63 2.49
N ILE A 172 -0.90 3.96 2.53
CA ILE A 172 -0.68 4.75 3.74
C ILE A 172 -2.03 5.19 4.29
N ILE A 173 -2.27 4.94 5.59
CA ILE A 173 -3.52 5.34 6.26
C ILE A 173 -3.21 6.36 7.35
N LYS A 174 -3.79 7.54 7.20
CA LYS A 174 -3.71 8.66 8.15
C LYS A 174 -4.98 8.65 8.99
N PHE A 175 -4.84 8.50 10.30
CA PHE A 175 -5.93 8.49 11.28
C PHE A 175 -5.81 9.68 12.23
N SER A 176 -6.94 10.23 12.67
CA SER A 176 -7.06 11.09 13.85
C SER A 176 -8.41 10.87 14.52
N LEU A 177 -8.55 11.25 15.78
CA LEU A 177 -9.86 11.27 16.44
C LEU A 177 -10.82 12.22 15.70
N SER A 178 -12.08 11.81 15.58
CA SER A 178 -13.15 12.60 14.98
C SER A 178 -13.75 13.54 16.04
N PRO A 179 -13.96 14.84 15.73
CA PRO A 179 -14.80 15.72 16.56
C PRO A 179 -16.31 15.40 16.45
N SER A 180 -16.69 14.26 15.86
CA SER A 180 -18.08 13.80 15.71
C SER A 180 -18.27 12.45 16.42
N ASN A 181 -18.99 12.46 17.54
CA ASN A 181 -19.31 11.32 18.40
C ASN A 181 -20.37 10.35 17.80
N THR A 182 -20.50 10.26 16.48
CA THR A 182 -21.63 9.58 15.82
C THR A 182 -21.30 8.79 14.56
N LYS A 183 -20.15 9.07 13.90
CA LYS A 183 -19.68 8.34 12.72
C LYS A 183 -18.22 8.62 12.43
N ASP A 184 -17.58 7.63 11.80
CA ASP A 184 -16.28 7.82 11.17
C ASP A 184 -16.43 8.65 9.87
N ALA A 185 -15.34 9.25 9.41
CA ALA A 185 -15.25 9.94 8.13
C ALA A 185 -14.05 9.43 7.32
N LEU A 186 -14.32 8.61 6.30
CA LEU A 186 -13.29 8.03 5.43
C LEU A 186 -13.18 8.79 4.11
N SER A 187 -11.95 9.04 3.68
CA SER A 187 -11.58 9.65 2.40
C SER A 187 -10.42 8.88 1.76
N THR A 188 -10.22 9.04 0.45
CA THR A 188 -9.13 8.39 -0.29
C THR A 188 -8.79 9.15 -1.57
N ASN A 189 -7.59 8.90 -2.11
CA ASN A 189 -7.09 9.43 -3.37
C ASN A 189 -7.69 8.74 -4.63
N VAL A 190 -8.19 7.49 -4.51
CA VAL A 190 -8.64 6.67 -5.65
C VAL A 190 -10.18 6.58 -5.76
N SER A 191 -10.72 7.00 -6.90
CA SER A 191 -12.16 6.87 -7.20
C SER A 191 -12.63 5.41 -7.25
N GLY A 192 -13.85 5.14 -6.79
CA GLY A 192 -14.48 3.82 -6.83
C GLY A 192 -14.20 2.92 -5.62
N VAL A 193 -13.25 3.29 -4.75
CA VAL A 193 -13.14 2.72 -3.40
C VAL A 193 -14.37 3.18 -2.58
N PRO A 194 -15.16 2.28 -1.96
CA PRO A 194 -16.29 2.68 -1.11
C PRO A 194 -15.84 3.51 0.10
N LEU A 195 -16.64 4.49 0.51
CA LEU A 195 -16.38 5.36 1.68
C LEU A 195 -17.42 5.18 2.81
N ASP A 196 -18.19 4.08 2.72
CA ASP A 196 -19.30 3.71 3.60
C ASP A 196 -19.08 2.32 4.22
N ASP A 197 -20.07 1.75 4.89
CA ASP A 197 -20.02 0.45 5.57
C ASP A 197 -19.66 -0.76 4.68
N ARG A 198 -19.59 -0.59 3.35
CA ARG A 198 -19.03 -1.60 2.44
C ARG A 198 -17.51 -1.71 2.57
N ASN A 199 -16.83 -0.63 2.97
CA ASN A 199 -15.37 -0.59 3.14
C ASN A 199 -14.95 -1.36 4.41
N LEU A 200 -13.88 -2.17 4.29
CA LEU A 200 -13.40 -3.00 5.39
C LEU A 200 -12.77 -2.18 6.54
N ILE A 201 -12.30 -0.95 6.29
CA ILE A 201 -11.90 0.01 7.34
C ILE A 201 -13.11 0.34 8.24
N ILE A 202 -14.25 0.71 7.65
CA ILE A 202 -15.46 1.07 8.42
C ILE A 202 -15.98 -0.15 9.19
N LYS A 203 -15.94 -1.35 8.58
CA LYS A 203 -16.27 -2.60 9.28
C LYS A 203 -15.32 -2.90 10.44
N ALA A 204 -14.02 -2.66 10.29
CA ALA A 204 -13.03 -2.81 11.35
C ALA A 204 -13.33 -1.89 12.54
N LEU A 205 -13.60 -0.61 12.29
CA LEU A 205 -13.92 0.36 13.34
C LEU A 205 -15.25 0.05 14.03
N ASN A 206 -16.28 -0.34 13.26
CA ASN A 206 -17.56 -0.82 13.81
C ASN A 206 -17.39 -2.08 14.67
N LEU A 207 -16.55 -3.05 14.25
CA LEU A 207 -16.25 -4.24 15.03
C LEU A 207 -15.45 -3.91 16.30
N TYR A 208 -14.44 -3.04 16.20
CA TYR A 208 -13.64 -2.61 17.34
C TYR A 208 -14.51 -1.98 18.44
N ARG A 209 -15.41 -1.06 18.06
CA ARG A 209 -16.41 -0.48 18.98
C ARG A 209 -17.32 -1.54 19.60
N LYS A 210 -17.85 -2.48 18.80
CA LYS A 210 -18.67 -3.62 19.28
C LYS A 210 -17.93 -4.50 20.29
N LYS A 211 -16.60 -4.64 20.18
CA LYS A 211 -15.77 -5.50 21.05
C LYS A 211 -15.31 -4.78 22.34
N THR A 212 -15.00 -3.49 22.26
CA THR A 212 -14.39 -2.74 23.39
C THR A 212 -15.34 -1.78 24.10
N GLY A 213 -16.49 -1.46 23.52
CA GLY A 213 -17.44 -0.48 24.05
C GLY A 213 -17.00 0.98 23.90
N THR A 214 -15.93 1.28 23.14
CA THR A 214 -15.49 2.66 22.94
C THR A 214 -16.48 3.47 22.08
N GLU A 215 -16.69 4.72 22.46
CA GLU A 215 -17.47 5.70 21.69
C GLU A 215 -16.59 6.52 20.72
N ASN A 216 -15.29 6.18 20.60
CA ASN A 216 -14.38 6.87 19.70
C ASN A 216 -14.69 6.58 18.21
N PHE A 217 -14.78 7.66 17.44
CA PHE A 217 -14.88 7.67 15.98
C PHE A 217 -13.67 8.38 15.39
N PHE A 218 -13.37 8.13 14.13
CA PHE A 218 -12.13 8.55 13.49
C PHE A 218 -12.34 9.33 12.19
N TRP A 219 -11.43 10.24 11.91
CA TRP A 219 -11.19 10.74 10.55
C TRP A 219 -10.07 9.91 9.93
N ILE A 220 -10.32 9.39 8.73
CA ILE A 220 -9.41 8.48 8.04
C ILE A 220 -9.15 9.00 6.62
N HIS A 221 -7.89 9.06 6.23
CA HIS A 221 -7.48 9.23 4.84
C HIS A 221 -6.60 8.07 4.39
N LEU A 222 -7.09 7.34 3.38
CA LEU A 222 -6.42 6.22 2.74
C LEU A 222 -5.74 6.69 1.45
N ASP A 223 -4.42 6.84 1.48
CA ASP A 223 -3.59 6.94 0.28
C ASP A 223 -3.43 5.53 -0.31
N LYS A 224 -4.33 5.19 -1.24
CA LYS A 224 -4.43 3.88 -1.87
C LYS A 224 -3.39 3.78 -2.98
N ARG A 225 -2.45 2.84 -2.84
CA ARG A 225 -1.40 2.50 -3.82
C ARG A 225 -1.50 1.05 -4.29
N VAL A 226 -1.87 0.12 -3.41
CA VAL A 226 -2.07 -1.30 -3.75
C VAL A 226 -3.33 -1.44 -4.62
N PRO A 227 -3.25 -1.92 -5.87
CA PRO A 227 -4.38 -1.91 -6.79
C PRO A 227 -5.57 -2.76 -6.30
N THR A 228 -6.78 -2.29 -6.57
CA THR A 228 -8.02 -3.01 -6.23
C THR A 228 -8.19 -4.26 -7.11
N GLY A 229 -8.83 -5.30 -6.56
CA GLY A 229 -9.09 -6.55 -7.29
C GLY A 229 -7.83 -7.23 -7.86
N ALA A 230 -6.73 -7.18 -7.11
CA ALA A 230 -5.41 -7.65 -7.53
C ALA A 230 -4.99 -9.02 -6.94
N GLY A 231 -5.75 -9.55 -5.97
CA GLY A 231 -5.36 -10.75 -5.19
C GLY A 231 -4.41 -10.44 -4.02
N LEU A 232 -3.77 -9.27 -4.04
CA LEU A 232 -2.74 -8.81 -3.09
C LEU A 232 -3.22 -8.47 -1.67
N GLY A 233 -4.48 -8.76 -1.30
CA GLY A 233 -5.00 -8.57 0.06
C GLY A 233 -5.08 -7.14 0.61
N GLY A 234 -4.72 -6.09 -0.15
CA GLY A 234 -4.58 -4.72 0.37
C GLY A 234 -5.79 -4.17 1.13
N GLY A 235 -7.02 -4.42 0.68
CA GLY A 235 -8.22 -4.01 1.42
C GLY A 235 -8.40 -4.69 2.78
N SER A 236 -7.89 -5.93 2.91
CA SER A 236 -7.85 -6.67 4.18
C SER A 236 -6.75 -6.11 5.09
N SER A 237 -5.58 -5.80 4.53
CA SER A 237 -4.51 -5.08 5.24
C SER A 237 -5.01 -3.76 5.81
N ASN A 238 -5.77 -2.98 5.02
CA ASN A 238 -6.33 -1.70 5.48
C ASN A 238 -7.28 -1.88 6.69
N ALA A 239 -8.00 -3.00 6.76
CA ALA A 239 -8.86 -3.33 7.89
C ALA A 239 -8.06 -3.73 9.15
N ALA A 240 -6.97 -4.50 8.99
CA ALA A 240 -6.07 -4.83 10.09
C ALA A 240 -5.35 -3.57 10.63
N THR A 241 -4.84 -2.70 9.74
CA THR A 241 -4.29 -1.39 10.10
C THR A 241 -5.33 -0.52 10.82
N ALA A 242 -6.61 -0.60 10.47
CA ALA A 242 -7.68 0.13 11.15
C ALA A 242 -8.00 -0.41 12.56
N LEU A 243 -8.03 -1.74 12.74
CA LEU A 243 -8.11 -2.36 14.07
C LEU A 243 -6.91 -1.96 14.94
N TRP A 244 -5.70 -2.01 14.39
CA TRP A 244 -4.49 -1.61 15.09
C TRP A 244 -4.54 -0.14 15.51
N ALA A 245 -4.83 0.77 14.57
CA ALA A 245 -4.93 2.21 14.85
C ALA A 245 -5.95 2.48 15.95
N ALA A 246 -7.17 1.93 15.84
CA ALA A 246 -8.20 2.08 16.86
C ALA A 246 -7.74 1.58 18.24
N ASN A 247 -6.96 0.49 18.30
CA ASN A 247 -6.41 0.00 19.55
C ASN A 247 -5.41 0.98 20.18
N GLN A 248 -4.50 1.55 19.39
CA GLN A 248 -3.54 2.56 19.86
C GLN A 248 -4.25 3.81 20.42
N PHE A 249 -5.24 4.35 19.71
CA PHE A 249 -6.02 5.53 20.16
C PHE A 249 -6.84 5.29 21.44
N ASN A 250 -7.10 4.03 21.82
CA ASN A 250 -7.84 3.68 23.04
C ASN A 250 -6.93 3.18 24.19
N GLY A 251 -5.60 3.30 24.05
CA GLY A 251 -4.65 2.88 25.09
C GLY A 251 -4.34 1.37 25.11
N CYS A 252 -4.49 0.71 23.95
CA CYS A 252 -4.22 -0.72 23.74
C CYS A 252 -4.98 -1.69 24.68
N PRO A 253 -6.31 -1.58 24.84
CA PRO A 253 -7.09 -2.45 25.73
C PRO A 253 -7.21 -3.90 25.23
N ALA A 254 -6.97 -4.16 23.94
CA ALA A 254 -6.93 -5.51 23.37
C ALA A 254 -5.49 -5.94 23.06
N THR A 255 -5.17 -7.21 23.28
CA THR A 255 -3.89 -7.81 22.82
C THR A 255 -3.88 -7.99 21.30
N GLU A 256 -2.68 -8.10 20.71
CA GLU A 256 -2.53 -8.36 19.27
C GLU A 256 -3.24 -9.66 18.83
N LYS A 257 -3.23 -10.69 19.68
CA LYS A 257 -3.93 -11.96 19.44
C LYS A 257 -5.46 -11.78 19.40
N GLU A 258 -6.02 -10.97 20.29
CA GLU A 258 -7.45 -10.64 20.24
C GLU A 258 -7.82 -9.85 18.99
N LEU A 259 -6.99 -8.88 18.57
CA LEU A 259 -7.19 -8.17 17.29
C LEU A 259 -7.17 -9.15 16.11
N GLN A 260 -6.21 -10.08 16.07
CA GLN A 260 -6.13 -11.13 15.05
C GLN A 260 -7.39 -12.00 15.03
N GLU A 261 -7.80 -12.54 16.18
CA GLU A 261 -9.00 -13.37 16.33
C GLU A 261 -10.27 -12.63 15.87
N TRP A 262 -10.48 -11.38 16.32
CA TRP A 262 -11.65 -10.58 15.94
C TRP A 262 -11.64 -10.27 14.45
N SER A 263 -10.47 -10.04 13.84
CA SER A 263 -10.37 -9.65 12.43
C SER A 263 -10.92 -10.71 11.45
N SER A 264 -11.03 -11.97 11.89
CA SER A 264 -11.69 -13.04 11.14
C SER A 264 -13.19 -12.79 10.87
N GLU A 265 -13.88 -11.97 11.68
CA GLU A 265 -15.25 -11.50 11.44
C GLU A 265 -15.33 -10.52 10.25
N ILE A 266 -14.21 -9.89 9.84
CA ILE A 266 -14.16 -8.88 8.77
C ILE A 266 -13.87 -9.53 7.40
N GLY A 267 -12.96 -10.51 7.36
CA GLY A 267 -12.59 -11.26 6.16
C GLY A 267 -11.41 -12.21 6.38
N SER A 268 -11.35 -13.32 5.65
CA SER A 268 -10.37 -14.39 5.89
C SER A 268 -8.91 -13.97 5.68
N ASP A 269 -8.64 -13.02 4.78
CA ASP A 269 -7.28 -12.48 4.55
C ASP A 269 -6.83 -11.48 5.65
N VAL A 270 -7.71 -11.05 6.57
CA VAL A 270 -7.39 -9.98 7.55
C VAL A 270 -6.48 -10.48 8.70
N PRO A 271 -6.71 -11.64 9.34
CA PRO A 271 -5.84 -12.18 10.38
C PRO A 271 -4.37 -12.35 9.97
N PHE A 272 -4.10 -12.57 8.68
CA PHE A 272 -2.73 -12.67 8.16
C PHE A 272 -1.90 -11.40 8.42
N PHE A 273 -2.52 -10.21 8.42
CA PHE A 273 -1.79 -8.96 8.69
C PHE A 273 -1.49 -8.73 10.18
N PHE A 274 -1.81 -9.71 11.03
CA PHE A 274 -1.29 -9.85 12.39
C PHE A 274 -0.28 -11.02 12.52
N SER A 275 0.18 -11.61 11.41
CA SER A 275 1.35 -12.52 11.39
C SER A 275 2.66 -11.74 11.56
N GLN A 276 3.77 -12.45 11.76
CA GLN A 276 5.13 -11.92 11.67
C GLN A 276 5.60 -11.69 10.21
N GLY A 277 4.72 -11.92 9.23
CA GLY A 277 4.92 -11.60 7.81
C GLY A 277 5.03 -12.81 6.88
N ALA A 278 5.33 -14.00 7.41
CA ALA A 278 5.29 -15.27 6.69
C ALA A 278 4.41 -16.25 7.47
N ALA A 279 3.35 -16.79 6.87
CA ALA A 279 2.44 -17.68 7.57
C ALA A 279 1.78 -18.74 6.69
N TYR A 280 1.65 -19.94 7.22
CA TYR A 280 0.81 -21.00 6.68
C TYR A 280 -0.63 -20.75 7.15
N CYS A 281 -1.50 -20.41 6.21
CA CYS A 281 -2.90 -20.05 6.46
C CYS A 281 -3.83 -21.18 6.01
N THR A 282 -4.78 -21.55 6.88
CA THR A 282 -5.74 -22.64 6.68
C THR A 282 -7.17 -22.22 7.07
N GLY A 283 -8.13 -23.15 7.04
CA GLY A 283 -9.56 -22.81 7.10
C GLY A 283 -9.96 -22.12 5.80
N ARG A 284 -10.68 -21.01 5.87
CA ARG A 284 -10.92 -20.10 4.72
C ARG A 284 -9.74 -19.15 4.48
N GLY A 285 -8.66 -19.27 5.26
CA GLY A 285 -7.49 -18.38 5.33
C GLY A 285 -7.32 -17.67 6.67
N GLU A 286 -8.32 -17.74 7.56
CA GLU A 286 -8.31 -17.05 8.87
C GLU A 286 -7.50 -17.78 9.95
N ILE A 287 -7.21 -19.07 9.77
CA ILE A 287 -6.40 -19.85 10.72
C ILE A 287 -4.94 -19.66 10.35
N VAL A 288 -4.30 -18.69 10.98
CA VAL A 288 -2.92 -18.26 10.71
C VAL A 288 -1.94 -18.99 11.64
N GLN A 289 -0.96 -19.67 11.05
CA GLN A 289 0.21 -20.19 11.74
C GLN A 289 1.45 -19.48 11.19
N ASP A 290 2.10 -18.65 12.02
CA ASP A 290 3.41 -18.09 11.68
C ASP A 290 4.40 -19.20 11.31
N ILE A 291 5.21 -18.97 10.28
CA ILE A 291 6.37 -19.79 9.95
C ILE A 291 7.65 -18.96 10.11
N PRO A 292 8.83 -19.59 10.27
CA PRO A 292 10.09 -18.87 10.16
C PRO A 292 10.17 -18.09 8.82
N PRO A 293 10.72 -16.87 8.81
CA PRO A 293 11.03 -16.16 7.57
C PRO A 293 11.89 -17.02 6.64
N LEU A 294 11.67 -16.90 5.33
CA LEU A 294 12.55 -17.53 4.34
C LEU A 294 13.97 -16.96 4.51
N GLU A 295 14.99 -17.82 4.41
CA GLU A 295 16.40 -17.45 4.68
C GLU A 295 16.91 -16.27 3.84
N SER A 296 16.26 -15.99 2.72
CA SER A 296 16.50 -14.82 1.88
C SER A 296 15.22 -13.98 1.69
N LEU A 297 14.99 -13.03 2.60
CA LEU A 297 14.00 -11.97 2.41
C LEU A 297 14.37 -11.02 1.25
N SER A 298 15.63 -11.06 0.80
CA SER A 298 16.16 -10.27 -0.31
C SER A 298 15.92 -10.88 -1.70
N ILE A 299 15.16 -11.98 -1.81
CA ILE A 299 14.68 -12.49 -3.11
C ILE A 299 13.79 -11.40 -3.76
N PRO A 300 14.19 -10.86 -4.93
CA PRO A 300 13.38 -9.87 -5.62
C PRO A 300 12.24 -10.54 -6.39
N MET A 301 11.14 -9.80 -6.59
CA MET A 301 10.08 -10.22 -7.50
C MET A 301 9.44 -9.03 -8.21
N VAL A 302 8.78 -9.30 -9.32
CA VAL A 302 7.98 -8.33 -10.07
C VAL A 302 6.49 -8.67 -9.97
N LEU A 303 5.67 -7.66 -9.68
CA LEU A 303 4.20 -7.72 -9.68
C LEU A 303 3.68 -7.07 -10.97
N ILE A 304 2.97 -7.84 -11.77
CA ILE A 304 2.44 -7.44 -13.08
C ILE A 304 0.92 -7.65 -13.06
N LYS A 305 0.16 -6.55 -12.94
CA LYS A 305 -1.31 -6.58 -12.81
C LYS A 305 -1.98 -5.79 -13.96
N PRO A 306 -2.75 -6.43 -14.84
CA PRO A 306 -3.48 -5.73 -15.89
C PRO A 306 -4.66 -4.93 -15.30
N PRO A 307 -5.19 -3.92 -16.02
CA PRO A 307 -6.30 -3.07 -15.54
C PRO A 307 -7.54 -3.85 -15.07
N GLN A 308 -7.82 -4.99 -15.71
CA GLN A 308 -8.98 -5.81 -15.40
C GLN A 308 -8.78 -6.55 -14.07
N ALA A 309 -9.77 -6.52 -13.19
CA ALA A 309 -9.80 -7.27 -11.94
C ALA A 309 -10.53 -8.62 -12.11
N CYS A 310 -10.07 -9.65 -11.40
CA CYS A 310 -10.82 -10.89 -11.25
C CYS A 310 -11.76 -10.77 -10.04
N SER A 311 -13.05 -11.02 -10.22
CA SER A 311 -14.00 -11.09 -9.09
C SER A 311 -13.79 -12.41 -8.33
N THR A 312 -13.29 -12.33 -7.09
CA THR A 312 -13.00 -13.51 -6.24
C THR A 312 -14.17 -14.48 -6.16
N ALA A 313 -15.40 -13.99 -5.98
CA ALA A 313 -16.60 -14.82 -5.92
C ALA A 313 -16.90 -15.53 -7.26
N GLU A 314 -16.67 -14.86 -8.39
CA GLU A 314 -16.92 -15.41 -9.74
C GLU A 314 -15.82 -16.40 -10.18
N VAL A 315 -14.61 -16.29 -9.61
CA VAL A 315 -13.53 -17.29 -9.71
C VAL A 315 -13.87 -18.52 -8.86
N TYR A 316 -14.17 -18.37 -7.57
CA TYR A 316 -14.57 -19.50 -6.70
C TYR A 316 -15.83 -20.23 -7.22
N LYS A 317 -16.74 -19.53 -7.90
CA LYS A 317 -17.94 -20.12 -8.54
C LYS A 317 -17.62 -20.99 -9.78
N ARG A 318 -16.45 -20.82 -10.41
CA ARG A 318 -15.94 -21.70 -11.50
C ARG A 318 -15.01 -22.80 -11.01
N LEU A 319 -14.59 -22.77 -9.75
CA LEU A 319 -13.69 -23.77 -9.19
C LEU A 319 -14.32 -25.18 -9.27
N ARG A 320 -13.49 -26.15 -9.67
CA ARG A 320 -13.83 -27.56 -9.81
C ARG A 320 -12.81 -28.36 -9.00
N LEU A 321 -13.25 -28.95 -7.87
CA LEU A 321 -12.35 -29.68 -6.94
C LEU A 321 -11.76 -30.96 -7.55
N ASP A 322 -12.37 -31.50 -8.60
CA ASP A 322 -11.82 -32.57 -9.44
C ASP A 322 -10.61 -32.13 -10.29
N GLN A 323 -10.29 -30.83 -10.32
CA GLN A 323 -9.28 -30.22 -11.21
C GLN A 323 -8.26 -29.35 -10.47
N THR A 324 -8.33 -29.32 -9.13
CA THR A 324 -7.25 -28.80 -8.29
C THR A 324 -6.06 -29.77 -8.28
N SER A 325 -4.88 -29.30 -7.89
CA SER A 325 -3.74 -30.19 -7.66
C SER A 325 -4.05 -31.21 -6.55
N SER A 326 -3.41 -32.38 -6.60
CA SER A 326 -3.55 -33.47 -5.62
C SER A 326 -2.37 -33.58 -4.65
N ILE A 327 -1.36 -32.72 -4.76
CA ILE A 327 -0.18 -32.71 -3.86
C ILE A 327 -0.63 -32.31 -2.44
N ASP A 328 0.01 -32.82 -1.39
CA ASP A 328 -0.26 -32.35 -0.03
C ASP A 328 0.34 -30.95 0.20
N PRO A 329 -0.41 -29.96 0.72
CA PRO A 329 0.12 -28.62 1.03
C PRO A 329 1.34 -28.61 1.97
N SER A 330 1.48 -29.59 2.86
CA SER A 330 2.65 -29.73 3.74
C SER A 330 3.93 -30.04 2.96
N ILE A 331 3.85 -30.84 1.89
CA ILE A 331 4.98 -31.15 0.99
C ILE A 331 5.42 -29.89 0.22
N LEU A 332 4.49 -28.99 -0.10
CA LEU A 332 4.85 -27.69 -0.72
C LEU A 332 5.63 -26.81 0.27
N LEU A 333 5.20 -26.77 1.53
CA LEU A 333 5.86 -26.01 2.60
C LEU A 333 7.25 -26.58 2.93
N GLU A 334 7.38 -27.90 3.03
CA GLU A 334 8.65 -28.62 3.24
C GLU A 334 9.67 -28.31 2.12
N ARG A 335 9.23 -28.39 0.85
CA ARG A 335 10.08 -28.06 -0.30
C ARG A 335 10.51 -26.59 -0.29
N ILE A 336 9.60 -25.66 -0.01
CA ILE A 336 9.93 -24.24 0.08
C ILE A 336 10.97 -23.98 1.18
N SER A 337 10.85 -24.65 2.33
CA SER A 337 11.79 -24.53 3.44
C SER A 337 13.14 -25.21 3.21
N THR A 338 13.26 -26.12 2.24
CA THR A 338 14.48 -26.93 1.99
C THR A 338 15.22 -26.50 0.72
N ASN A 339 14.47 -26.09 -0.32
CA ASN A 339 14.99 -25.80 -1.66
C ASN A 339 14.77 -24.35 -2.10
N GLY A 340 14.08 -23.53 -1.30
CA GLY A 340 13.62 -22.20 -1.71
C GLY A 340 12.38 -22.25 -2.60
N ILE A 341 12.06 -21.10 -3.24
CA ILE A 341 10.87 -20.98 -4.09
C ILE A 341 11.23 -21.34 -5.54
N SER A 342 10.46 -22.26 -6.11
CA SER A 342 10.59 -22.76 -7.49
C SER A 342 9.23 -22.90 -8.18
N GLN A 343 9.23 -22.98 -9.51
CA GLN A 343 7.99 -23.08 -10.29
C GLN A 343 7.09 -24.29 -9.93
N ASP A 344 7.63 -25.40 -9.40
CA ASP A 344 6.85 -26.58 -9.03
C ASP A 344 6.13 -26.45 -7.68
N VAL A 345 6.63 -25.61 -6.76
CA VAL A 345 5.95 -25.32 -5.48
C VAL A 345 4.94 -24.18 -5.61
N CYS A 346 5.10 -23.28 -6.58
CA CYS A 346 4.19 -22.15 -6.84
C CYS A 346 2.88 -22.57 -7.52
N ILE A 347 2.07 -23.38 -6.83
CA ILE A 347 0.76 -23.87 -7.27
C ILE A 347 -0.34 -22.95 -6.74
N ASN A 348 -1.22 -22.46 -7.62
CA ASN A 348 -2.44 -21.76 -7.23
C ASN A 348 -3.66 -22.42 -7.90
N ASP A 349 -4.47 -23.12 -7.12
CA ASP A 349 -5.68 -23.83 -7.58
C ASP A 349 -6.78 -22.88 -8.11
N LEU A 350 -6.68 -21.57 -7.87
CA LEU A 350 -7.57 -20.56 -8.44
C LEU A 350 -7.11 -20.07 -9.83
N GLU A 351 -5.92 -20.45 -10.33
CA GLU A 351 -5.48 -20.07 -11.68
C GLU A 351 -6.42 -20.59 -12.79
N PRO A 352 -6.76 -21.89 -12.88
CA PRO A 352 -7.66 -22.39 -13.92
C PRO A 352 -9.01 -21.65 -13.98
N PRO A 353 -9.79 -21.47 -12.89
CA PRO A 353 -11.03 -20.71 -12.95
C PRO A 353 -10.82 -19.21 -13.17
N ALA A 354 -9.72 -18.61 -12.70
CA ALA A 354 -9.41 -17.20 -13.00
C ALA A 354 -9.09 -16.98 -14.49
N PHE A 355 -8.47 -17.97 -15.14
CA PHE A 355 -8.24 -17.97 -16.59
C PHE A 355 -9.50 -18.23 -17.41
N GLU A 356 -10.52 -18.89 -16.84
CA GLU A 356 -11.86 -18.96 -17.44
C GLU A 356 -12.64 -17.63 -17.28
N VAL A 357 -12.46 -16.91 -16.17
CA VAL A 357 -13.04 -15.56 -15.97
C VAL A 357 -12.36 -14.51 -16.84
N LEU A 358 -11.03 -14.56 -16.97
CA LEU A 358 -10.22 -13.56 -17.67
C LEU A 358 -9.16 -14.23 -18.57
N PRO A 359 -9.54 -14.69 -19.79
CA PRO A 359 -8.62 -15.41 -20.70
C PRO A 359 -7.40 -14.61 -21.15
N SER A 360 -7.41 -13.28 -21.07
CA SER A 360 -6.22 -12.44 -21.28
C SER A 360 -5.15 -12.63 -20.20
N LEU A 361 -5.55 -12.89 -18.94
CA LEU A 361 -4.62 -13.12 -17.84
C LEU A 361 -3.80 -14.40 -18.04
N LYS A 362 -4.39 -15.44 -18.64
CA LYS A 362 -3.68 -16.65 -19.05
C LYS A 362 -2.60 -16.35 -20.09
N ARG A 363 -2.94 -15.56 -21.11
CA ARG A 363 -1.98 -15.12 -22.14
C ARG A 363 -0.86 -14.29 -21.53
N LEU A 364 -1.19 -13.33 -20.65
CA LEU A 364 -0.22 -12.52 -19.94
C LEU A 364 0.76 -13.38 -19.13
N LYS A 365 0.28 -14.32 -18.30
CA LYS A 365 1.14 -15.28 -17.58
C LYS A 365 2.04 -16.05 -18.55
N GLN A 366 1.48 -16.63 -19.61
CA GLN A 366 2.24 -17.41 -20.60
C GLN A 366 3.33 -16.57 -21.29
N ARG A 367 3.07 -15.29 -21.59
CA ARG A 367 4.06 -14.35 -22.16
C ARG A 367 5.16 -14.02 -21.15
N ILE A 368 4.83 -13.74 -19.88
CA ILE A 368 5.80 -13.48 -18.81
C ILE A 368 6.71 -14.71 -18.63
N SER A 369 6.15 -15.91 -18.50
CA SER A 369 6.90 -17.18 -18.39
C SER A 369 7.74 -17.54 -19.63
N ALA A 370 7.43 -16.97 -20.80
CA ALA A 370 8.20 -17.19 -22.03
C ALA A 370 9.35 -16.19 -22.18
N ALA A 371 9.12 -14.92 -21.83
CA ALA A 371 10.10 -13.85 -21.96
C ALA A 371 11.11 -13.80 -20.79
N GLY A 372 10.67 -14.09 -19.55
CA GLY A 372 11.53 -14.11 -18.36
C GLY A 372 12.27 -15.44 -18.12
N ARG A 373 12.48 -16.26 -19.15
CA ARG A 373 13.19 -17.55 -19.03
C ARG A 373 14.64 -17.32 -18.61
N GLY A 374 15.03 -17.88 -17.47
CA GLY A 374 16.35 -17.64 -16.87
C GLY A 374 16.47 -16.31 -16.12
N GLN A 375 15.35 -15.60 -15.89
CA GLN A 375 15.25 -14.41 -15.04
C GLN A 375 14.30 -14.64 -13.85
N TYR A 376 13.32 -15.53 -13.98
CA TYR A 376 12.41 -15.90 -12.90
C TYR A 376 12.53 -17.38 -12.53
N ASP A 377 12.59 -17.67 -11.24
CA ASP A 377 12.54 -19.02 -10.65
C ASP A 377 11.11 -19.59 -10.64
N ALA A 378 10.11 -18.70 -10.56
CA ALA A 378 8.69 -19.04 -10.61
C ALA A 378 7.85 -17.88 -11.19
N VAL A 379 6.83 -18.22 -11.98
CA VAL A 379 5.78 -17.28 -12.42
C VAL A 379 4.41 -17.84 -12.06
N PHE A 380 3.60 -17.08 -11.32
CA PHE A 380 2.31 -17.53 -10.77
C PHE A 380 1.36 -16.36 -10.48
N MET A 381 0.07 -16.64 -10.33
CA MET A 381 -0.95 -15.65 -9.98
C MET A 381 -1.09 -15.54 -8.45
N SER A 382 -1.25 -14.32 -7.93
CA SER A 382 -1.55 -14.09 -6.50
C SER A 382 -3.05 -14.12 -6.20
N GLY A 383 -3.45 -14.78 -5.10
CA GLY A 383 -4.84 -14.89 -4.66
C GLY A 383 -5.78 -15.41 -5.76
N SER A 384 -6.92 -14.74 -5.97
CA SER A 384 -7.83 -14.98 -7.10
C SER A 384 -7.48 -14.19 -8.37
N GLY A 385 -6.27 -13.61 -8.45
CA GLY A 385 -5.89 -12.63 -9.47
C GLY A 385 -6.41 -11.22 -9.20
N SER A 386 -6.08 -10.21 -10.01
CA SER A 386 -5.42 -10.33 -11.32
C SER A 386 -3.88 -10.16 -11.38
N THR A 387 -3.16 -10.00 -10.25
CA THR A 387 -1.69 -9.90 -10.30
C THR A 387 -1.03 -11.23 -10.67
N ILE A 388 -0.15 -11.20 -11.68
CA ILE A 388 0.90 -12.20 -11.90
C ILE A 388 2.17 -11.75 -11.19
N VAL A 389 2.87 -12.68 -10.55
CA VAL A 389 4.15 -12.52 -9.86
C VAL A 389 5.22 -13.25 -10.67
N GLY A 390 6.38 -12.62 -10.87
CA GLY A 390 7.62 -13.29 -11.28
C GLY A 390 8.65 -13.19 -10.16
N ILE A 391 9.01 -14.30 -9.51
CA ILE A 391 10.03 -14.36 -8.45
C ILE A 391 11.40 -14.63 -9.06
N GLY A 392 12.46 -13.99 -8.56
CA GLY A 392 13.85 -14.16 -8.99
C GLY A 392 14.46 -12.91 -9.63
N SER A 393 13.63 -11.99 -10.11
CA SER A 393 14.04 -10.71 -10.70
C SER A 393 12.97 -9.62 -10.46
N PRO A 394 13.37 -8.36 -10.20
CA PRO A 394 12.45 -7.23 -10.08
C PRO A 394 12.07 -6.65 -11.46
N ASP A 395 12.79 -7.00 -12.52
CA ASP A 395 12.60 -6.42 -13.85
C ASP A 395 11.38 -7.04 -14.58
N PRO A 396 10.43 -6.23 -15.09
CA PRO A 396 9.39 -6.71 -15.99
C PRO A 396 9.95 -7.08 -17.38
N PRO A 397 9.32 -8.03 -18.10
CA PRO A 397 9.77 -8.39 -19.45
C PRO A 397 9.52 -7.23 -20.44
N GLN A 398 10.46 -7.01 -21.36
CA GLN A 398 10.47 -5.82 -22.25
C GLN A 398 9.15 -5.58 -23.00
N PHE A 399 8.47 -6.63 -23.46
CA PHE A 399 7.19 -6.52 -24.18
C PHE A 399 6.10 -5.77 -23.41
N VAL A 400 6.18 -5.68 -22.07
CA VAL A 400 5.23 -4.93 -21.24
C VAL A 400 5.39 -3.42 -21.41
N TYR A 401 6.58 -2.96 -21.80
CA TYR A 401 6.86 -1.56 -22.16
C TYR A 401 6.68 -1.30 -23.67
N ASP A 402 7.07 -2.27 -24.51
CA ASP A 402 7.08 -2.10 -25.97
C ASP A 402 5.69 -2.16 -26.64
N GLU A 403 4.69 -2.79 -26.00
CA GLU A 403 3.38 -3.05 -26.60
C GLU A 403 2.22 -2.30 -25.93
N ASP A 404 1.47 -1.55 -26.74
CA ASP A 404 0.31 -0.75 -26.33
C ASP A 404 -0.81 -1.54 -25.61
N GLU A 405 -0.88 -2.89 -25.74
CA GLU A 405 -1.80 -3.73 -24.96
C GLU A 405 -1.53 -3.64 -23.44
N TYR A 406 -0.30 -3.31 -23.05
CA TYR A 406 0.16 -3.34 -21.65
C TYR A 406 0.50 -1.98 -21.05
N ARG A 407 0.28 -0.87 -21.79
CA ARG A 407 0.60 0.50 -21.34
C ARG A 407 -0.02 0.87 -19.98
N ASP A 408 -1.23 0.37 -19.69
CA ASP A 408 -1.95 0.63 -18.43
C ASP A 408 -1.74 -0.46 -17.35
N VAL A 409 -0.79 -1.39 -17.53
CA VAL A 409 -0.47 -2.44 -16.54
C VAL A 409 0.18 -1.81 -15.31
N PHE A 410 -0.35 -2.15 -14.13
CA PHE A 410 0.33 -1.84 -12.88
C PHE A 410 1.58 -2.71 -12.75
N LEU A 411 2.71 -2.05 -12.55
CA LEU A 411 4.03 -2.63 -12.31
C LEU A 411 4.55 -2.16 -10.95
N SER A 412 5.16 -3.08 -10.22
CA SER A 412 5.92 -2.83 -8.99
C SER A 412 6.91 -3.97 -8.83
N ASP A 413 8.16 -3.67 -8.54
CA ASP A 413 9.00 -4.63 -7.84
C ASP A 413 8.53 -4.81 -6.39
N ALA A 414 8.91 -5.92 -5.78
CA ALA A 414 8.53 -6.26 -4.41
C ALA A 414 9.57 -7.18 -3.76
N TYR A 415 9.62 -7.11 -2.43
CA TYR A 415 10.48 -7.90 -1.57
C TYR A 415 9.66 -8.44 -0.39
N PHE A 416 10.13 -9.53 0.22
CA PHE A 416 9.46 -10.16 1.34
C PHE A 416 9.54 -9.29 2.61
N LEU A 417 8.39 -9.03 3.23
CA LEU A 417 8.24 -8.20 4.43
C LEU A 417 7.94 -9.07 5.66
N THR A 418 8.65 -8.81 6.75
CA THR A 418 8.37 -9.29 8.10
C THR A 418 7.98 -8.14 9.04
N ARG A 419 7.53 -8.45 10.25
CA ARG A 419 7.40 -7.49 11.37
C ARG A 419 7.66 -8.17 12.71
N GLU A 420 8.08 -7.37 13.68
CA GLU A 420 8.17 -7.79 15.08
C GLU A 420 6.78 -7.91 15.73
N ALA A 421 6.62 -8.83 16.68
CA ALA A 421 5.37 -9.03 17.41
C ALA A 421 5.06 -7.81 18.30
N ASN A 422 3.81 -7.34 18.29
CA ASN A 422 3.35 -6.09 18.94
C ASN A 422 3.94 -4.79 18.34
N GLU A 423 4.58 -4.83 17.18
CA GLU A 423 4.84 -3.64 16.36
C GLU A 423 3.99 -3.66 15.08
N TRP A 424 3.46 -2.52 14.65
CA TRP A 424 2.87 -2.45 13.31
C TRP A 424 3.94 -2.35 12.22
N TYR A 425 3.63 -2.80 11.01
CA TYR A 425 4.51 -2.64 9.85
C TYR A 425 4.93 -1.17 9.68
N LYS A 426 6.25 -0.95 9.67
CA LYS A 426 6.87 0.35 9.41
C LYS A 426 7.10 0.49 7.91
N GLU A 427 6.91 1.68 7.36
CA GLU A 427 7.48 1.99 6.03
C GLU A 427 9.02 1.94 6.19
N PRO A 428 9.77 1.30 5.27
CA PRO A 428 11.24 1.35 5.31
C PRO A 428 11.70 2.81 5.35
N ALA A 429 12.46 3.16 6.39
CA ALA A 429 12.78 4.55 6.68
C ALA A 429 13.87 5.07 5.74
N SER A 430 13.53 6.11 4.98
CA SER A 430 14.50 6.91 4.23
C SER A 430 15.65 7.32 5.17
N SER A 431 16.85 6.83 4.90
CA SER A 431 17.96 6.92 5.85
C SER A 431 18.26 8.40 6.18
N PRO A 432 18.41 8.77 7.46
CA PRO A 432 18.66 10.15 7.83
C PRO A 432 20.00 10.59 7.26
N SER A 433 19.96 11.58 6.35
CA SER A 433 21.15 12.15 5.71
C SER A 433 22.22 12.46 6.77
N SER A 434 23.41 11.89 6.59
CA SER A 434 24.48 11.84 7.60
C SER A 434 24.65 13.16 8.35
N GLN A 435 24.31 13.16 9.65
CA GLN A 435 24.66 14.29 10.51
C GLN A 435 26.18 14.37 10.60
N SER A 436 26.75 15.46 10.08
CA SER A 436 28.17 15.74 10.15
C SER A 436 28.57 15.93 11.61
N LEU A 437 29.27 14.95 12.18
CA LEU A 437 29.96 15.08 13.46
C LEU A 437 31.03 16.16 13.33
N VAL A 438 30.70 17.38 13.73
CA VAL A 438 31.69 18.45 13.93
C VAL A 438 32.44 18.10 15.22
N SER A 439 33.65 17.56 15.06
CA SER A 439 34.55 17.33 16.18
C SER A 439 35.09 18.66 16.68
N GLU A 440 34.57 19.16 17.80
CA GLU A 440 35.21 20.25 18.55
C GLU A 440 36.53 19.74 19.14
N SER A 441 37.64 20.16 18.57
CA SER A 441 38.98 19.99 19.14
C SER A 441 39.25 21.09 20.17
N VAL A 442 39.57 20.69 21.40
CA VAL A 442 40.14 21.53 22.46
C VAL A 442 41.66 21.44 22.44
#